data_AF-A0A2N2I445-F1
#
_entry.id   AF-A0A2N2I445-F1
#
_cell.length_a   1.000
_cell.length_b   1.000
_cell.length_c   1.000
_cell.angle_alpha   90.00
_cell.angle_beta   90.00
_cell.angle_gamma   90.00
#
_symmetry.space_group_name_H-M   'P 1'
#
loop_
_entity.id
_entity.type
_entity.pdbx_description
1 polymer ?
#
loop_
_entity_poly.entity_id
_entity_poly.type
_entity_poly.pdbx_seq_one_letter_code
_entity_poly.pdbx_strand_id
1 'polypeptide(L)'
;MDVARKPPTPGPESPIPPQPEPQATPAPDTPGSFHQVLHRLATEVDRGERVVRTALRGNPYDDDTRGMIALQAGVYRYVEAVELCTKLVDRSTAAVKTTLQSQ
;
A
#
# COMPACT_ATOMS: atom_id res chain seq x y z
N MET A 1 -53.49 -49.25 -17.02
CA MET A 1 -52.07 -49.65 -17.15
C MET A 1 -51.48 -48.85 -18.29
N ASP A 2 -50.42 -48.08 -18.19
CA ASP A 2 -49.68 -47.50 -17.07
C ASP A 2 -48.72 -46.48 -17.74
N VAL A 3 -48.27 -45.49 -17.00
CA VAL A 3 -47.66 -44.25 -17.51
C VAL A 3 -46.27 -44.49 -18.10
N ALA A 4 -46.04 -44.14 -19.37
CA ALA A 4 -44.69 -44.07 -19.96
C ALA A 4 -44.31 -42.62 -20.28
N ARG A 5 -43.48 -42.06 -19.40
CA ARG A 5 -43.08 -40.65 -19.31
C ARG A 5 -42.26 -40.20 -20.53
N LYS A 6 -42.59 -39.01 -21.04
CA LYS A 6 -41.80 -38.23 -22.01
C LYS A 6 -40.35 -38.05 -21.51
N PRO A 7 -39.30 -38.20 -22.35
CA PRO A 7 -37.94 -37.91 -21.94
C PRO A 7 -37.76 -36.41 -21.66
N PRO A 8 -37.00 -36.01 -20.62
CA PRO A 8 -36.78 -34.61 -20.30
C PRO A 8 -35.90 -33.95 -21.38
N THR A 9 -36.33 -32.79 -21.85
CA THR A 9 -35.54 -31.87 -22.66
C THR A 9 -34.27 -31.47 -21.90
N PRO A 10 -33.07 -31.41 -22.53
CA PRO A 10 -31.91 -30.81 -21.89
C PRO A 10 -32.21 -29.34 -21.61
N GLY A 11 -32.20 -28.93 -20.34
CA GLY A 11 -32.20 -27.52 -19.99
C GLY A 11 -30.89 -26.85 -20.46
N PRO A 12 -30.89 -25.53 -20.70
CA PRO A 12 -29.66 -24.82 -21.03
C PRO A 12 -28.65 -24.99 -19.88
N GLU A 13 -27.46 -25.50 -20.20
CA GLU A 13 -26.34 -25.56 -19.27
C GLU A 13 -26.04 -24.15 -18.75
N SER A 14 -26.16 -23.95 -17.45
CA SER A 14 -25.67 -22.75 -16.78
C SER A 14 -24.15 -22.64 -17.01
N PRO A 15 -23.61 -21.46 -17.37
CA PRO A 15 -22.17 -21.29 -17.54
C PRO A 15 -21.46 -21.58 -16.21
N ILE A 16 -20.48 -22.48 -16.25
CA ILE A 16 -19.54 -22.68 -15.15
C ILE A 16 -18.82 -21.33 -14.93
N PRO A 17 -18.83 -20.77 -13.70
CA PRO A 17 -18.09 -19.54 -13.42
C PRO A 17 -16.60 -19.76 -13.68
N PRO A 18 -15.89 -18.78 -14.27
CA PRO A 18 -14.47 -18.91 -14.54
C PRO A 18 -13.71 -19.19 -13.24
N GLN A 19 -12.99 -20.30 -13.23
CA GLN A 19 -12.10 -20.68 -12.15
C GLN A 19 -11.05 -19.58 -11.97
N PRO A 20 -10.84 -19.04 -10.75
CA PRO A 20 -9.81 -18.03 -10.54
C PRO A 20 -8.44 -18.59 -10.92
N GLU A 21 -7.75 -17.89 -11.82
CA GLU A 21 -6.37 -18.20 -12.18
C GLU A 21 -5.50 -18.23 -10.91
N PRO A 22 -4.48 -19.11 -10.84
CA PRO A 22 -3.55 -19.13 -9.72
C PRO A 22 -2.93 -17.75 -9.52
N GLN A 23 -3.29 -17.08 -8.43
CA GLN A 23 -2.67 -15.82 -8.05
C GLN A 23 -1.18 -16.06 -7.89
N ALA A 24 -0.39 -15.41 -8.75
CA ALA A 24 1.06 -15.40 -8.64
C ALA A 24 1.41 -14.95 -7.23
N THR A 25 2.06 -15.84 -6.48
CA THR A 25 2.59 -15.53 -5.16
C THR A 25 3.50 -14.32 -5.29
N PRO A 26 3.30 -13.22 -4.54
CA PRO A 26 4.20 -12.07 -4.61
C PRO A 26 5.60 -12.54 -4.27
N ALA A 27 6.55 -12.27 -5.18
CA ALA A 27 7.95 -12.58 -4.94
C ALA A 27 8.40 -11.90 -3.63
N PRO A 28 9.24 -12.56 -2.81
CA PRO A 28 9.73 -11.97 -1.58
C PRO A 28 10.43 -10.64 -1.91
N ASP A 29 9.98 -9.57 -1.26
CA ASP A 29 10.63 -8.27 -1.33
C ASP A 29 12.09 -8.44 -0.92
N THR A 30 12.99 -8.40 -1.90
CA THR A 30 14.42 -8.42 -1.62
C THR A 30 14.70 -7.18 -0.77
N PRO A 31 15.23 -7.33 0.47
CA PRO A 31 15.46 -6.19 1.33
C PRO A 31 16.43 -5.24 0.64
N GLY A 32 15.96 -4.03 0.32
CA GLY A 32 16.78 -3.00 -0.31
C GLY A 32 17.96 -2.63 0.58
N SER A 33 19.06 -2.19 -0.03
CA SER A 33 20.19 -1.68 0.75
C SER A 33 19.74 -0.51 1.65
N PHE A 34 20.43 -0.28 2.77
CA PHE A 34 20.12 0.84 3.68
C PHE A 34 19.97 2.17 2.92
N HIS A 35 20.88 2.44 1.97
CA HIS A 35 20.83 3.61 1.11
C HIS A 35 19.52 3.68 0.30
N GLN A 36 19.07 2.57 -0.27
CA GLN A 36 17.84 2.52 -1.04
C GLN A 36 16.59 2.75 -0.18
N VAL A 37 16.56 2.18 1.03
CA VAL A 37 15.47 2.38 1.99
C VAL A 37 15.43 3.83 2.47
N LEU A 38 16.58 4.39 2.84
CA LEU A 38 16.70 5.77 3.27
C LEU A 38 16.29 6.75 2.16
N HIS A 39 16.75 6.53 0.93
CA HIS A 39 16.39 7.36 -0.21
C HIS A 39 14.88 7.34 -0.50
N ARG A 40 14.25 6.16 -0.43
CA ARG A 40 12.80 6.02 -0.61
C ARG A 40 12.03 6.78 0.48
N LEU A 41 12.45 6.64 1.73
CA LEU A 41 11.84 7.37 2.84
C LEU A 41 11.99 8.88 2.69
N ALA A 42 13.19 9.38 2.35
CA ALA A 42 13.42 10.80 2.10
C ALA A 42 12.51 11.35 0.99
N THR A 43 12.35 10.59 -0.11
CA THR A 43 11.46 10.98 -1.22
C THR A 43 9.99 11.08 -0.79
N GLU A 44 9.54 10.17 0.08
CA GLU A 44 8.17 10.17 0.59
C GLU A 44 7.92 11.35 1.55
N VAL A 45 8.90 11.67 2.39
CA VAL A 45 8.86 12.86 3.27
C VAL A 45 8.76 14.15 2.44
N ASP A 46 9.62 14.32 1.43
CA ASP A 46 9.60 15.48 0.53
C ASP A 46 8.24 15.63 -0.19
N ARG A 47 7.66 14.49 -0.59
CA ARG A 47 6.33 14.47 -1.23
C ARG A 47 5.24 14.92 -0.25
N GLY A 48 5.25 14.40 0.98
CA GLY A 48 4.30 14.78 2.02
C GLY A 48 4.40 16.27 2.37
N GLU A 49 5.63 16.78 2.50
CA GLU A 49 5.86 18.19 2.80
C GLU A 49 5.29 19.11 1.71
N ARG A 50 5.46 18.75 0.42
CA ARG A 50 4.86 19.51 -0.69
C ARG A 50 3.34 19.52 -0.64
N VAL A 51 2.70 18.40 -0.31
CA VAL A 51 1.24 18.31 -0.19
C VAL A 51 0.74 19.21 0.93
N VAL A 52 1.34 19.10 2.12
CA VAL A 52 0.97 19.93 3.28
C VAL A 52 1.21 21.42 3.00
N ARG A 53 2.36 21.77 2.42
CA ARG A 53 2.70 23.16 2.08
C ARG A 53 1.74 23.75 1.04
N THR A 54 1.27 22.94 0.10
CA THR A 54 0.27 23.37 -0.90
C THR A 54 -1.08 23.63 -0.24
N ALA A 55 -1.51 22.77 0.69
CA ALA A 55 -2.75 22.96 1.44
C ALA A 55 -2.71 24.21 2.36
N LEU A 56 -1.57 24.44 3.04
CA LEU A 56 -1.39 25.59 3.93
C LEU A 56 -1.34 26.95 3.22
N ARG A 57 -0.99 26.99 1.92
CA ARG A 57 -0.87 28.24 1.14
C ARG A 57 -2.19 28.81 0.62
N GLY A 58 -3.33 28.16 0.86
CA GLY A 58 -4.64 28.60 0.37
C GLY A 58 -5.20 27.70 -0.74
N ASN A 59 -6.53 27.71 -0.87
CA ASN A 59 -7.30 26.48 -0.97
C ASN A 59 -7.65 26.00 -2.42
N PRO A 60 -7.20 24.79 -2.86
CA PRO A 60 -7.70 24.13 -4.09
C PRO A 60 -8.93 23.20 -3.89
N TYR A 61 -9.49 23.16 -2.68
CA TYR A 61 -10.28 22.06 -2.11
C TYR A 61 -11.35 22.57 -1.10
N ASP A 62 -11.64 23.89 -1.08
CA ASP A 62 -12.31 24.60 0.04
C ASP A 62 -13.77 24.17 0.14
N ASP A 63 -14.25 23.54 -0.94
CA ASP A 63 -15.61 23.05 -1.12
C ASP A 63 -15.61 21.59 -1.64
N ASP A 64 -14.45 20.90 -1.67
CA ASP A 64 -14.34 19.53 -2.18
C ASP A 64 -13.95 18.56 -1.06
N THR A 65 -14.95 17.79 -0.58
CA THR A 65 -14.77 16.70 0.39
C THR A 65 -13.64 15.74 -0.02
N ARG A 66 -13.44 15.51 -1.33
CA ARG A 66 -12.36 14.65 -1.83
C ARG A 66 -10.99 15.26 -1.57
N GLY A 67 -10.87 16.58 -1.65
CA GLY A 67 -9.68 17.33 -1.32
C GLY A 67 -9.28 17.24 0.14
N MET A 68 -10.27 17.30 1.05
CA MET A 68 -10.02 17.10 2.48
C MET A 68 -9.59 15.67 2.80
N ILE A 69 -10.21 14.66 2.17
CA ILE A 69 -9.81 13.24 2.34
C ILE A 69 -8.38 13.03 1.81
N ALA A 70 -8.05 13.60 0.65
CA ALA A 70 -6.71 13.54 0.08
C ALA A 70 -5.66 14.21 0.97
N LEU A 71 -6.00 15.36 1.57
CA LEU A 71 -5.14 16.03 2.55
C LEU A 71 -4.94 15.18 3.80
N GLN A 72 -6.01 14.63 4.36
CA GLN A 72 -5.94 13.78 5.55
C GLN A 72 -5.10 12.53 5.30
N ALA A 73 -5.28 11.87 4.15
CA ALA A 73 -4.45 10.74 3.74
C ALA A 73 -2.98 11.16 3.55
N GLY A 74 -2.74 12.34 2.98
CA GLY A 74 -1.40 12.91 2.83
C GLY A 74 -0.71 13.21 4.15
N VAL A 75 -1.42 13.80 5.11
CA VAL A 75 -0.90 14.08 6.47
C VAL A 75 -0.58 12.79 7.21
N TYR A 76 -1.49 11.81 7.17
CA TYR A 76 -1.25 10.51 7.82
C TYR A 76 0.01 9.83 7.27
N ARG A 77 0.14 9.78 5.95
CA ARG A 77 1.29 9.16 5.28
C ARG A 77 2.59 9.93 5.51
N TYR A 78 2.53 11.26 5.65
CA TYR A 78 3.68 12.07 6.05
C TYR A 78 4.13 11.75 7.49
N VAL A 79 3.20 11.68 8.45
CA VAL A 79 3.52 11.34 9.84
C VAL A 79 4.14 9.93 9.91
N GLU A 80 3.53 8.95 9.23
CA GLU A 80 4.07 7.59 9.15
C GLU A 80 5.48 7.55 8.56
N ALA A 81 5.73 8.29 7.47
CA ALA A 81 7.06 8.36 6.87
C ALA A 81 8.11 8.95 7.83
N VAL A 82 7.75 9.99 8.60
CA VAL A 82 8.63 10.59 9.61
C VAL A 82 8.91 9.64 10.76
N GLU A 83 7.91 8.87 11.22
CA GLU A 83 8.11 7.85 12.24
C GLU A 83 9.03 6.73 11.76
N LEU A 84 8.88 6.28 10.52
CA LEU A 84 9.75 5.26 9.91
C LEU A 84 11.19 5.78 9.76
N CYS A 85 11.37 7.04 9.35
CA CYS A 85 12.68 7.69 9.32
C CYS A 85 13.34 7.68 10.70
N THR A 86 12.61 8.06 11.75
CA THR A 86 13.13 8.09 13.12
C THR A 86 13.60 6.70 13.56
N LYS A 87 12.76 5.67 13.36
CA LYS A 87 13.09 4.28 13.69
C LYS A 87 14.32 3.78 12.92
N LEU A 88 14.45 4.15 11.65
CA LEU A 88 15.59 3.78 10.82
C LEU A 88 16.89 4.40 11.35
N VAL A 89 16.85 5.69 11.71
CA VAL A 89 18.01 6.40 12.29
C VAL A 89 18.41 5.80 13.62
N ASP A 90 17.45 5.50 14.50
CA ASP A 90 17.71 4.87 15.80
C ASP A 90 18.38 3.50 15.64
N ARG A 91 17.83 2.66 14.75
CA ARG A 91 18.37 1.32 14.48
C ARG A 91 19.78 1.38 13.92
N SER A 92 20.05 2.33 13.02
CA SER A 92 21.36 2.53 12.41
C SER A 92 22.38 3.01 13.44
N THR A 93 22.00 3.95 14.30
CA THR A 93 22.83 4.45 15.39
C THR A 93 23.16 3.33 16.38
N ALA A 94 22.19 2.50 16.73
CA ALA A 94 22.40 1.34 17.60
C ALA A 94 23.40 0.36 16.97
N ALA A 95 23.25 0.05 15.68
CA ALA A 95 24.19 -0.83 14.98
C ALA A 95 25.62 -0.28 14.98
N VAL A 96 25.80 1.02 14.71
CA VAL A 96 27.11 1.69 14.76
C VAL A 96 27.71 1.61 16.17
N LYS A 97 26.93 1.90 17.21
CA LYS A 97 27.39 1.78 18.61
C LYS A 97 27.84 0.35 18.92
N THR A 98 27.06 -0.64 18.53
CA THR A 98 27.42 -2.06 18.72
C THR A 98 28.72 -2.41 18.02
N THR A 99 28.93 -1.97 16.77
CA THR A 99 30.18 -2.22 16.05
C THR A 99 31.39 -1.55 16.72
N LEU A 100 31.25 -0.32 17.20
CA LEU A 100 32.33 0.41 17.88
C LEU A 100 32.64 -0.14 19.28
N GLN A 101 31.65 -0.67 19.99
CA GLN A 101 31.82 -1.26 21.33
C GLN A 101 32.26 -2.73 21.30
N SER A 102 32.13 -3.39 20.16
CA SER A 102 32.51 -4.79 19.96
C SER A 102 33.99 -4.95 19.53
N GLN A 103 34.71 -3.86 19.30
CA GLN A 103 36.16 -3.83 19.09
C GLN A 103 36.87 -3.42 20.37
#